data_AF-A0AAZ1X1G2-F1
#
_entry.id   AF-A0AAZ1X1G2-F1
#
_cell.length_a   1.000
_cell.length_b   1.000
_cell.length_c   1.000
_cell.angle_alpha   90.00
_cell.angle_beta   90.00
_cell.angle_gamma   90.00
#
_symmetry.space_group_name_H-M   'P 1'
#
loop_
_entity.id
_entity.type
_entity.pdbx_description
1 polymer ?
#
loop_
_entity_poly.entity_id
_entity_poly.type
_entity_poly.pdbx_seq_one_letter_code
_entity_poly.pdbx_strand_id
1 'polypeptide(L)'
;MAPMGIRLSPLGVAVFCLLGVGVIYHLYSGVISSRLAAFRSQTPLSTQQRRTVDLRDLLAVSVEAAELGGKEVKQVRDENVLQEKSKGKTKEGANDPLTMGDLQSHRKMFYLLKNTFPELMVNSEEHDNVEDNSIRWSQNIPGTISEKFKGSSEVPVESITVWIDPLDATQEYTENLVKYVTTMVCVAVDGKPVIGVVHQPFAGFTAWAVVGHGSNVKRRSSYNASPKKVIVSRSHSGKVKNYIRNAFGNSTTIIEAGGAGYKVLSLLDTHSSETSTIEEADIYVHTTFIKKWDICAGAALLTELGGHMTTLKGENIDYSGTPVNEGGLVASELAYKDIQWKTTPLKLRSTTLNTAAKPTEGHLWCSSSLSQQSEENTRTTKEQKNMLQASTLEYSSRFHLVTPLLIIIIIIIIIIMIIMMIIM
;
A
#
# COMPACT_ATOMS: atom_id res chain seq x y z
N MET A 1 65.80 -49.40 7.41
CA MET A 1 65.81 -48.47 8.56
C MET A 1 64.39 -48.44 9.13
N ALA A 2 64.20 -48.62 10.44
CA ALA A 2 62.87 -48.62 11.04
C ALA A 2 62.30 -47.18 11.09
N PRO A 3 60.97 -46.98 10.92
CA PRO A 3 60.37 -45.67 11.00
C PRO A 3 60.42 -45.14 12.44
N MET A 4 60.84 -43.87 12.61
CA MET A 4 60.81 -43.20 13.91
C MET A 4 59.36 -42.95 14.36
N GLY A 5 58.88 -43.75 15.31
CA GLY A 5 57.62 -43.51 15.98
C GLY A 5 57.71 -42.29 16.91
N ILE A 6 56.98 -41.22 16.58
CA ILE A 6 56.88 -40.02 17.42
C ILE A 6 56.14 -40.39 18.71
N ARG A 7 56.85 -40.40 19.84
CA ARG A 7 56.25 -40.59 21.17
C ARG A 7 55.71 -39.27 21.69
N LEU A 8 54.41 -39.05 21.53
CA LEU A 8 53.68 -37.95 22.17
C LEU A 8 53.62 -38.19 23.69
N SER A 9 53.95 -37.16 24.49
CA SER A 9 53.84 -37.26 25.94
C SER A 9 52.36 -37.10 26.36
N PRO A 10 51.84 -37.93 27.29
CA PRO A 10 50.45 -37.80 27.76
C PRO A 10 50.13 -36.40 28.31
N LEU A 11 51.10 -35.78 28.98
CA LEU A 11 50.99 -34.42 29.50
C LEU A 11 50.88 -33.37 28.38
N GLY A 12 51.65 -33.51 27.30
CA GLY A 12 51.59 -32.59 26.15
C GLY A 12 50.25 -32.65 25.43
N VAL A 13 49.68 -33.86 25.27
CA VAL A 13 48.33 -34.05 24.71
C VAL A 13 47.27 -33.40 25.62
N ALA A 14 47.34 -33.61 26.93
CA ALA A 14 46.40 -33.02 27.89
C ALA A 14 46.40 -31.48 27.86
N VAL A 15 47.58 -30.86 27.80
CA VAL A 15 47.73 -29.40 27.67
C VAL A 15 47.16 -28.89 26.34
N PHE A 16 47.42 -29.59 25.23
CA PHE A 16 46.88 -29.22 23.92
C PHE A 16 45.34 -29.31 23.88
N CYS A 17 44.75 -30.35 24.48
CA CYS A 17 43.30 -30.47 24.61
C CYS A 17 42.69 -29.35 25.48
N LEU A 18 43.32 -28.99 26.60
CA LEU A 18 42.86 -27.87 27.45
C LEU A 18 42.88 -26.53 26.71
N LEU A 19 43.95 -26.25 25.95
CA LEU A 19 44.03 -25.04 25.12
C LEU A 19 42.96 -25.04 24.02
N GLY A 20 42.72 -26.18 23.37
CA GLY A 20 41.64 -26.34 22.38
C GLY A 20 40.25 -26.07 22.96
N VAL A 21 39.95 -26.60 24.15
CA VAL A 21 38.69 -26.33 24.86
C VAL A 21 38.57 -24.84 25.24
N GLY A 22 39.66 -24.21 25.69
CA GLY A 22 39.69 -22.77 25.99
C GLY A 22 39.37 -21.90 24.76
N VAL A 23 39.95 -22.22 23.60
CA VAL A 23 39.67 -21.52 22.33
C VAL A 23 38.22 -21.73 21.88
N ILE A 24 37.71 -22.96 21.95
CA ILE A 24 36.30 -23.26 21.62
C ILE A 24 35.35 -22.50 22.56
N TYR A 25 35.63 -22.49 23.86
CA TYR A 25 34.85 -21.71 24.84
C TYR A 25 34.88 -20.21 24.54
N HIS A 26 36.04 -19.64 24.18
CA HIS A 26 36.14 -18.23 23.84
C HIS A 26 35.39 -17.88 22.53
N LEU A 27 35.41 -18.76 21.53
CA LEU A 27 34.65 -18.57 20.28
C LEU A 27 33.14 -18.71 20.50
N TYR A 28 32.71 -19.60 21.40
CA TYR A 28 31.29 -19.80 21.71
C TYR A 28 30.73 -18.86 22.79
N SER A 29 31.54 -18.23 23.64
CA SER A 29 31.06 -17.34 24.70
C SER A 29 30.29 -16.13 24.15
N GLY A 30 30.67 -15.61 22.98
CA GLY A 30 29.90 -14.57 22.29
C GLY A 30 28.53 -15.04 21.77
N VAL A 31 28.45 -16.28 21.28
CA VAL A 31 27.19 -16.91 20.80
C VAL A 31 26.28 -17.30 21.96
N ILE A 32 26.86 -17.78 23.06
CA ILE A 32 26.15 -18.14 24.28
C ILE A 32 25.68 -16.88 25.02
N SER A 33 26.49 -15.81 25.07
CA SER A 33 26.08 -14.53 25.67
C SER A 33 24.98 -13.85 24.88
N SER A 34 25.01 -13.88 23.54
CA SER A 34 23.92 -13.34 22.71
C SER A 34 22.63 -14.16 22.83
N ARG A 35 22.72 -15.51 22.93
CA ARG A 35 21.55 -16.35 23.21
C ARG A 35 21.02 -16.22 24.65
N LEU A 36 21.89 -16.04 25.65
CA LEU A 36 21.48 -15.76 27.03
C LEU A 36 20.92 -14.34 27.20
N ALA A 37 21.38 -13.37 26.42
CA ALA A 37 20.73 -12.06 26.34
C ALA A 37 19.32 -12.18 25.74
N ALA A 38 19.18 -12.92 24.63
CA ALA A 38 17.88 -13.22 24.00
C ALA A 38 16.94 -14.08 24.89
N PHE A 39 17.49 -14.87 25.82
CA PHE A 39 16.72 -15.67 26.77
C PHE A 39 16.42 -14.90 28.08
N ARG A 40 17.30 -13.98 28.51
CA ARG A 40 17.02 -13.05 29.64
C ARG A 40 16.07 -11.92 29.25
N SER A 41 15.92 -11.61 27.96
CA SER A 41 14.83 -10.75 27.46
C SER A 41 13.46 -11.46 27.42
N GLN A 42 13.39 -12.75 27.79
CA GLN A 42 12.14 -13.44 28.09
C GLN A 42 11.86 -13.42 29.59
N THR A 43 11.53 -12.23 30.10
CA THR A 43 10.76 -12.13 31.35
C THR A 43 9.45 -12.91 31.22
N PRO A 44 8.97 -13.57 32.28
CA PRO A 44 7.69 -14.26 32.25
C PRO A 44 6.58 -13.29 31.88
N LEU A 45 5.54 -13.80 31.20
CA LEU A 45 4.48 -13.07 30.52
C LEU A 45 3.64 -12.15 31.44
N SER A 46 4.24 -11.07 31.95
CA SER A 46 3.51 -9.92 32.46
C SER A 46 2.70 -9.36 31.31
N THR A 47 1.39 -9.23 31.50
CA THR A 47 0.44 -8.63 30.57
C THR A 47 1.04 -7.38 29.89
N GLN A 48 1.54 -7.56 28.66
CA GLN A 48 1.77 -6.43 27.77
C GLN A 48 0.38 -5.91 27.46
N GLN A 49 -0.02 -4.88 28.21
CA GLN A 49 -1.31 -4.21 28.05
C GLN A 49 -1.36 -3.75 26.60
N ARG A 50 -2.12 -4.48 25.76
CA ARG A 50 -2.26 -4.16 24.34
C ARG A 50 -2.71 -2.71 24.28
N ARG A 51 -1.89 -1.87 23.66
CA ARG A 51 -2.24 -0.46 23.50
C ARG A 51 -3.40 -0.42 22.52
N THR A 52 -4.50 0.14 22.99
CA THR A 52 -5.69 0.34 22.18
C THR A 52 -5.79 1.81 21.79
N VAL A 53 -6.53 2.06 20.71
CA VAL A 53 -6.94 3.39 20.30
C VAL A 53 -8.46 3.39 20.22
N ASP A 54 -9.07 4.41 20.79
CA ASP A 54 -10.50 4.63 20.68
C ASP A 54 -10.85 5.16 19.26
N LEU A 55 -11.81 4.51 18.60
CA LEU A 55 -12.22 4.85 17.23
C LEU A 55 -12.93 6.21 17.11
N ARG A 56 -13.53 6.75 18.18
CA ARG A 56 -14.18 8.07 18.17
C ARG A 56 -13.14 9.18 18.24
N ASP A 57 -12.11 9.01 19.08
CA ASP A 57 -10.95 9.90 19.10
C ASP A 57 -10.19 9.84 17.77
N LEU A 58 -9.93 8.64 17.25
CA LEU A 58 -9.26 8.47 15.96
C LEU A 58 -10.07 9.05 14.79
N LEU A 59 -11.40 8.96 14.80
CA LEU A 59 -12.25 9.67 13.84
C LEU A 59 -12.10 11.19 13.97
N ALA A 60 -12.13 11.74 15.19
CA ALA A 60 -12.01 13.18 15.40
C ALA A 60 -10.66 13.71 14.88
N VAL A 61 -9.56 13.01 15.17
CA VAL A 61 -8.22 13.31 14.62
C VAL A 61 -8.18 13.16 13.10
N SER A 62 -8.86 12.17 12.53
CA SER A 62 -8.93 11.95 11.07
C SER A 62 -9.69 13.06 10.34
N VAL A 63 -10.75 13.59 10.95
CA VAL A 63 -11.51 14.76 10.45
C VAL A 63 -10.65 16.01 10.52
N GLU A 64 -10.03 16.29 11.67
CA GLU A 64 -9.13 17.44 11.84
C GLU A 64 -7.93 17.38 10.86
N ALA A 65 -7.37 16.20 10.63
CA ALA A 65 -6.32 15.97 9.63
C ALA A 65 -6.78 16.36 8.23
N ALA A 66 -7.90 15.80 7.76
CA ALA A 66 -8.42 16.08 6.42
C ALA A 66 -8.74 17.57 6.21
N GLU A 67 -9.33 18.22 7.22
CA GLU A 67 -9.67 19.65 7.17
C GLU A 67 -8.42 20.55 7.19
N LEU A 68 -7.41 20.23 8.00
CA LEU A 68 -6.13 20.97 8.00
C LEU A 68 -5.35 20.75 6.70
N GLY A 69 -5.29 19.53 6.18
CA GLY A 69 -4.68 19.25 4.88
C GLY A 69 -5.37 20.02 3.76
N GLY A 70 -6.70 19.98 3.73
CA GLY A 70 -7.53 20.73 2.78
C GLY A 70 -7.30 22.24 2.84
N LYS A 71 -7.12 22.80 4.04
CA LYS A 71 -6.78 24.22 4.21
C LYS A 71 -5.48 24.59 3.49
N GLU A 72 -4.42 23.77 3.60
CA GLU A 72 -3.16 23.99 2.88
C GLU A 72 -3.34 23.85 1.36
N VAL A 73 -4.06 22.80 0.89
CA VAL A 73 -4.39 22.61 -0.54
C VAL A 73 -5.08 23.84 -1.12
N LYS A 74 -6.05 24.40 -0.38
CA LYS A 74 -6.76 25.61 -0.78
C LYS A 74 -5.86 26.84 -0.75
N GLN A 75 -5.07 27.03 0.31
CA GLN A 75 -4.16 28.17 0.43
C GLN A 75 -3.13 28.22 -0.71
N VAL A 76 -2.49 27.10 -1.05
CA VAL A 76 -1.54 27.00 -2.17
C VAL A 76 -2.19 27.34 -3.52
N ARG A 77 -3.49 27.04 -3.67
CA ARG A 77 -4.26 27.36 -4.88
C ARG A 77 -4.62 28.85 -4.94
N ASP A 78 -5.13 29.40 -3.84
CA ASP A 78 -5.57 30.80 -3.73
C ASP A 78 -4.37 31.77 -3.84
N GLU A 79 -3.19 31.37 -3.34
CA GLU A 79 -1.91 32.08 -3.50
C GLU A 79 -1.24 31.85 -4.88
N ASN A 80 -1.76 30.92 -5.70
CA ASN A 80 -1.24 30.53 -7.01
C ASN A 80 0.25 30.06 -6.99
N VAL A 81 0.65 29.36 -5.92
CA VAL A 81 2.03 28.87 -5.68
C VAL A 81 2.15 27.35 -5.80
N LEU A 82 1.49 26.76 -6.79
CA LEU A 82 1.46 25.31 -7.05
C LEU A 82 2.86 24.66 -7.08
N GLN A 83 3.82 25.31 -7.75
CA GLN A 83 5.16 24.76 -8.05
C GLN A 83 5.11 23.31 -8.58
N GLU A 84 4.27 23.09 -9.60
CA GLU A 84 4.05 21.77 -10.20
C GLU A 84 5.35 21.08 -10.64
N LYS A 85 5.46 19.81 -10.29
CA LYS A 85 6.52 18.86 -10.67
C LYS A 85 5.84 17.59 -11.19
N SER A 86 6.62 16.73 -11.85
CA SER A 86 6.18 15.40 -12.28
C SER A 86 6.89 14.33 -11.44
N LYS A 87 6.13 13.42 -10.83
CA LYS A 87 6.62 12.16 -10.24
C LYS A 87 7.03 11.15 -11.33
N GLY A 88 6.71 11.43 -12.59
CA GLY A 88 7.02 10.63 -13.76
C GLY A 88 5.76 10.34 -14.58
N LYS A 89 5.58 9.08 -14.95
CA LYS A 89 4.35 8.60 -15.61
C LYS A 89 3.71 7.47 -14.84
N THR A 90 2.38 7.47 -14.80
CA THR A 90 1.59 6.33 -14.34
C THR A 90 1.87 5.09 -15.21
N LYS A 91 1.48 3.89 -14.76
CA LYS A 91 1.65 2.66 -15.57
C LYS A 91 0.85 2.72 -16.90
N GLU A 92 -0.16 3.58 -16.94
CA GLU A 92 -1.02 3.90 -18.07
C GLU A 92 -0.41 4.94 -19.02
N GLY A 93 0.71 5.59 -18.63
CA GLY A 93 1.47 6.54 -19.44
C GLY A 93 1.05 8.00 -19.32
N ALA A 94 0.10 8.32 -18.45
CA ALA A 94 -0.28 9.70 -18.12
C ALA A 94 0.79 10.37 -17.25
N ASN A 95 0.86 11.71 -17.25
CA ASN A 95 1.69 12.44 -16.30
C ASN A 95 1.17 12.19 -14.87
N ASP A 96 2.09 12.14 -13.92
CA ASP A 96 1.79 11.98 -12.49
C ASP A 96 2.24 13.26 -11.75
N PRO A 97 1.38 14.29 -11.65
CA PRO A 97 1.76 15.59 -11.12
C PRO A 97 1.92 15.57 -9.59
N LEU A 98 2.73 16.50 -9.08
CA LEU A 98 2.96 16.76 -7.66
C LEU A 98 3.11 18.27 -7.47
N THR A 99 2.43 18.84 -6.48
CA THR A 99 2.46 20.27 -6.17
C THR A 99 2.85 20.52 -4.71
N MET A 100 3.03 21.78 -4.34
CA MET A 100 3.17 22.17 -2.94
C MET A 100 1.88 21.93 -2.13
N GLY A 101 0.72 21.81 -2.77
CA GLY A 101 -0.55 21.48 -2.11
C GLY A 101 -0.50 20.09 -1.50
N ASP A 102 -0.07 19.09 -2.29
CA ASP A 102 0.06 17.70 -1.85
C ASP A 102 1.08 17.60 -0.71
N LEU A 103 2.25 18.24 -0.84
CA LEU A 103 3.32 18.20 0.17
C LEU A 103 2.95 18.94 1.48
N GLN A 104 2.32 20.11 1.42
CA GLN A 104 1.91 20.84 2.62
C GLN A 104 0.76 20.12 3.33
N SER A 105 -0.22 19.62 2.56
CA SER A 105 -1.32 18.81 3.09
C SER A 105 -0.82 17.53 3.75
N HIS A 106 0.10 16.81 3.09
CA HIS A 106 0.77 15.63 3.65
C HIS A 106 1.39 15.93 5.01
N ARG A 107 2.19 17.00 5.13
CA ARG A 107 2.82 17.38 6.42
C ARG A 107 1.77 17.56 7.52
N LYS A 108 0.67 18.28 7.26
CA LYS A 108 -0.38 18.48 8.27
C LYS A 108 -1.09 17.17 8.63
N MET A 109 -1.52 16.40 7.64
CA MET A 109 -2.28 15.16 7.86
C MET A 109 -1.44 14.09 8.54
N PHE A 110 -0.25 13.81 8.01
CA PHE A 110 0.64 12.76 8.49
C PHE A 110 1.16 13.04 9.91
N TYR A 111 1.71 14.23 10.16
CA TYR A 111 2.26 14.55 11.48
C TYR A 111 1.18 14.78 12.53
N LEU A 112 -0.04 15.23 12.20
CA LEU A 112 -1.12 15.25 13.18
C LEU A 112 -1.45 13.84 13.68
N LEU A 113 -1.65 12.88 12.77
CA LEU A 113 -1.96 11.50 13.11
C LEU A 113 -0.77 10.83 13.83
N LYS A 114 0.46 11.03 13.36
CA LYS A 114 1.67 10.47 13.99
C LYS A 114 2.03 11.09 15.34
N ASN A 115 1.87 12.39 15.53
CA ASN A 115 2.15 13.03 16.83
C ASN A 115 1.10 12.66 17.88
N THR A 116 -0.13 12.35 17.46
CA THR A 116 -1.23 11.96 18.36
C THR A 116 -1.18 10.47 18.69
N PHE A 117 -0.89 9.61 17.70
CA PHE A 117 -0.78 8.16 17.88
C PHE A 117 0.51 7.62 17.24
N PRO A 118 1.68 7.72 17.92
CA PRO A 118 2.99 7.40 17.34
C PRO A 118 3.13 5.99 16.76
N GLU A 119 2.46 5.02 17.38
CA GLU A 119 2.53 3.59 17.05
C GLU A 119 1.62 3.17 15.89
N LEU A 120 0.66 4.00 15.45
CA LEU A 120 -0.19 3.65 14.31
C LEU A 120 0.64 3.50 13.03
N MET A 121 0.34 2.48 12.22
CA MET A 121 0.82 2.45 10.84
C MET A 121 0.07 3.53 10.06
N VAL A 122 0.79 4.55 9.57
CA VAL A 122 0.23 5.62 8.76
C VAL A 122 0.94 5.61 7.42
N ASN A 123 0.20 5.33 6.35
CA ASN A 123 0.67 5.29 4.98
C ASN A 123 0.04 6.47 4.22
N SER A 124 0.86 7.38 3.69
CA SER A 124 0.40 8.47 2.83
C SER A 124 0.85 8.24 1.38
N GLU A 125 0.13 8.78 0.39
CA GLU A 125 0.63 8.82 -0.99
C GLU A 125 2.00 9.51 -1.07
N GLU A 126 2.07 10.71 -0.50
CA GLU A 126 3.25 11.55 -0.55
C GLU A 126 4.17 11.30 0.65
N HIS A 127 5.45 11.61 0.45
CA HIS A 127 6.49 11.56 1.48
C HIS A 127 7.37 12.81 1.36
N ASP A 128 7.77 13.39 2.48
CA ASP A 128 8.66 14.55 2.52
C ASP A 128 9.65 14.44 3.70
N ASN A 129 10.82 15.07 3.54
CA ASN A 129 11.89 15.11 4.54
C ASN A 129 11.67 16.20 5.60
N VAL A 130 10.58 16.97 5.51
CA VAL A 130 10.23 18.04 6.45
C VAL A 130 9.30 17.50 7.54
N GLU A 131 9.81 17.39 8.77
CA GLU A 131 9.01 17.01 9.93
C GLU A 131 8.23 18.21 10.51
N ASP A 132 6.92 18.08 10.68
CA ASP A 132 6.11 19.03 11.47
C ASP A 132 5.87 18.46 12.88
N ASN A 133 6.91 18.48 13.71
CA ASN A 133 6.81 18.06 15.11
C ASN A 133 6.05 19.07 16.00
N SER A 134 5.48 20.15 15.43
CA SER A 134 4.77 21.20 16.17
C SER A 134 3.25 20.96 16.24
N ILE A 135 2.67 20.31 15.22
CA ILE A 135 1.22 20.06 15.15
C ILE A 135 0.74 19.11 16.25
N ARG A 136 -0.38 19.45 16.89
CA ARG A 136 -1.01 18.68 17.97
C ARG A 136 -2.51 18.63 17.71
N TRP A 137 -3.14 17.50 18.05
CA TRP A 137 -4.59 17.39 18.05
C TRP A 137 -5.21 18.39 19.01
N SER A 138 -6.27 19.08 18.57
CA SER A 138 -7.04 20.02 19.39
C SER A 138 -7.73 19.40 20.61
N GLN A 139 -7.83 18.06 20.67
CA GLN A 139 -8.65 17.31 21.64
C GLN A 139 -10.15 17.64 21.57
N ASN A 140 -10.58 18.32 20.49
CA ASN A 140 -11.98 18.59 20.22
C ASN A 140 -12.62 17.41 19.47
N ILE A 141 -13.76 16.93 19.96
CA ILE A 141 -14.59 15.95 19.26
C ILE A 141 -15.85 16.69 18.76
N PRO A 142 -15.96 17.01 17.47
CA PRO A 142 -17.13 17.66 16.88
C PRO A 142 -18.48 17.11 17.38
N GLY A 143 -19.44 18.01 17.62
CA GLY A 143 -20.77 17.62 18.11
C GLY A 143 -21.46 16.60 17.21
N THR A 144 -21.31 16.76 15.88
CA THR A 144 -21.81 15.81 14.88
C THR A 144 -21.29 14.39 15.06
N ILE A 145 -20.05 14.22 15.52
CA ILE A 145 -19.45 12.92 15.87
C ILE A 145 -20.03 12.43 17.19
N SER A 146 -19.99 13.26 18.23
CA SER A 146 -20.44 12.92 19.59
C SER A 146 -21.93 12.54 19.69
N GLU A 147 -22.79 13.07 18.81
CA GLU A 147 -24.22 12.74 18.75
C GLU A 147 -24.49 11.35 18.16
N LYS A 148 -23.65 10.92 17.20
CA LYS A 148 -23.81 9.68 16.42
C LYS A 148 -23.01 8.54 17.04
N PHE A 149 -21.71 8.74 17.21
CA PHE A 149 -20.82 7.79 17.88
C PHE A 149 -20.94 7.98 19.40
N LYS A 150 -21.79 7.17 20.01
CA LYS A 150 -21.98 7.14 21.46
C LYS A 150 -21.08 6.09 22.11
N GLY A 151 -20.46 6.45 23.23
CA GLY A 151 -19.55 5.60 23.99
C GLY A 151 -18.11 5.67 23.51
N SER A 152 -17.37 4.58 23.73
CA SER A 152 -16.00 4.32 23.30
C SER A 152 -15.93 2.97 22.57
N SER A 153 -14.94 2.80 21.70
CA SER A 153 -14.66 1.55 20.97
C SER A 153 -13.16 1.40 20.80
N GLU A 154 -12.55 0.64 21.71
CA GLU A 154 -11.11 0.41 21.80
C GLU A 154 -10.65 -0.69 20.84
N VAL A 155 -9.71 -0.38 19.96
CA VAL A 155 -9.14 -1.32 18.97
C VAL A 155 -7.63 -1.47 19.17
N PRO A 156 -7.04 -2.68 19.14
CA PRO A 156 -5.59 -2.86 19.30
C PRO A 156 -4.80 -2.16 18.20
N VAL A 157 -3.82 -1.34 18.58
CA VAL A 157 -2.97 -0.54 17.66
C VAL A 157 -2.36 -1.39 16.55
N GLU A 158 -1.94 -2.62 16.86
CA GLU A 158 -1.33 -3.55 15.90
C GLU A 158 -2.24 -4.00 14.76
N SER A 159 -3.57 -3.85 14.92
CA SER A 159 -4.57 -4.18 13.88
C SER A 159 -4.90 -3.01 12.95
N ILE A 160 -4.43 -1.80 13.27
CA ILE A 160 -4.83 -0.55 12.63
C ILE A 160 -3.84 -0.14 11.54
N THR A 161 -4.35 0.11 10.33
CA THR A 161 -3.62 0.76 9.23
C THR A 161 -4.37 2.00 8.78
N VAL A 162 -3.72 3.16 8.86
CA VAL A 162 -4.25 4.44 8.37
C VAL A 162 -3.72 4.69 6.97
N TRP A 163 -4.62 5.05 6.05
CA TRP A 163 -4.30 5.47 4.67
C TRP A 163 -4.66 6.93 4.47
N ILE A 164 -3.74 7.72 3.92
CA ILE A 164 -3.89 9.15 3.68
C ILE A 164 -3.67 9.45 2.19
N ASP A 165 -4.67 10.05 1.56
CA ASP A 165 -4.47 10.82 0.34
C ASP A 165 -4.46 12.32 0.69
N PRO A 166 -3.31 13.00 0.58
CA PRO A 166 -3.21 14.40 0.95
C PRO A 166 -3.81 15.35 -0.09
N LEU A 167 -4.00 14.91 -1.34
CA LEU A 167 -4.61 15.71 -2.40
C LEU A 167 -5.07 14.77 -3.54
N ASP A 168 -6.28 14.25 -3.39
CA ASP A 168 -6.94 13.48 -4.45
C ASP A 168 -7.25 14.42 -5.62
N ALA A 169 -7.00 13.93 -6.84
CA ALA A 169 -7.17 14.66 -8.09
C ALA A 169 -6.12 15.78 -8.35
N THR A 170 -4.83 15.55 -8.07
CA THR A 170 -3.74 16.51 -8.38
C THR A 170 -3.74 17.01 -9.83
N GLN A 171 -4.09 16.17 -10.81
CA GLN A 171 -4.24 16.57 -12.22
C GLN A 171 -5.41 17.55 -12.43
N GLU A 172 -6.56 17.32 -11.81
CA GLU A 172 -7.67 18.27 -11.80
C GLU A 172 -7.34 19.56 -11.02
N TYR A 173 -6.56 19.45 -9.95
CA TYR A 173 -6.10 20.58 -9.15
C TYR A 173 -5.23 21.53 -9.96
N THR A 174 -4.27 21.03 -10.77
CA THR A 174 -3.47 21.89 -11.67
C THR A 174 -4.35 22.53 -12.76
N GLU A 175 -5.30 21.77 -13.34
CA GLU A 175 -6.30 22.20 -14.34
C GLU A 175 -7.34 23.25 -13.84
N ASN A 176 -7.28 23.69 -12.57
CA ASN A 176 -8.31 24.54 -11.94
C ASN A 176 -9.69 23.89 -11.76
N LEU A 177 -9.81 22.57 -11.88
CA LEU A 177 -11.06 21.83 -11.74
C LEU A 177 -11.30 21.43 -10.27
N VAL A 178 -11.17 22.42 -9.40
CA VAL A 178 -11.11 22.31 -7.93
C VAL A 178 -12.32 21.61 -7.28
N LYS A 179 -13.45 21.47 -8.01
CA LYS A 179 -14.63 20.72 -7.53
C LYS A 179 -14.35 19.23 -7.29
N TYR A 180 -13.35 18.65 -7.97
CA TYR A 180 -12.99 17.24 -7.86
C TYR A 180 -11.99 16.95 -6.73
N VAL A 181 -11.36 18.00 -6.19
CA VAL A 181 -10.23 17.87 -5.27
C VAL A 181 -10.73 17.49 -3.89
N THR A 182 -10.14 16.44 -3.30
CA THR A 182 -10.44 16.03 -1.93
C THR A 182 -9.17 15.75 -1.13
N THR A 183 -9.28 15.78 0.19
CA THR A 183 -8.28 15.22 1.10
C THR A 183 -8.93 14.08 1.87
N MET A 184 -8.25 12.95 2.01
CA MET A 184 -8.87 11.72 2.50
C MET A 184 -8.04 11.05 3.60
N VAL A 185 -8.75 10.55 4.61
CA VAL A 185 -8.19 9.68 5.65
C VAL A 185 -9.08 8.45 5.76
N CYS A 186 -8.47 7.28 5.73
CA CYS A 186 -9.12 6.01 6.05
C CYS A 186 -8.42 5.33 7.20
N VAL A 187 -9.18 4.66 8.05
CA VAL A 187 -8.66 3.72 9.04
C VAL A 187 -9.20 2.34 8.71
N ALA A 188 -8.28 1.41 8.42
CA ALA A 188 -8.59 0.00 8.27
C ALA A 188 -8.20 -0.77 9.54
N VAL A 189 -9.07 -1.69 9.98
CA VAL A 189 -8.84 -2.61 11.09
C VAL A 189 -8.87 -4.03 10.53
N ASP A 190 -7.81 -4.81 10.77
CA ASP A 190 -7.63 -6.16 10.18
C ASP A 190 -7.87 -6.19 8.66
N GLY A 191 -7.41 -5.15 7.96
CA GLY A 191 -7.57 -5.00 6.50
C GLY A 191 -8.98 -4.61 6.03
N LYS A 192 -9.94 -4.33 6.93
CA LYS A 192 -11.29 -3.88 6.59
C LYS A 192 -11.43 -2.37 6.83
N PRO A 193 -12.07 -1.60 5.94
CA PRO A 193 -12.22 -0.16 6.12
C PRO A 193 -13.28 0.10 7.22
N VAL A 194 -12.90 0.81 8.29
CA VAL A 194 -13.76 1.07 9.46
C VAL A 194 -14.07 2.56 9.61
N ILE A 195 -13.09 3.44 9.46
CA ILE A 195 -13.31 4.89 9.43
C ILE A 195 -13.00 5.39 8.02
N GLY A 196 -13.87 6.24 7.48
CA GLY A 196 -13.61 6.96 6.24
C GLY A 196 -13.94 8.44 6.39
N VAL A 197 -13.02 9.30 5.97
CA VAL A 197 -13.15 10.75 5.92
C VAL A 197 -12.77 11.21 4.51
N VAL A 198 -13.66 12.00 3.88
CA VAL A 198 -13.42 12.64 2.59
C VAL A 198 -13.82 14.11 2.73
N HIS A 199 -12.84 15.01 2.67
CA HIS A 199 -13.03 16.45 2.77
C HIS A 199 -12.88 17.12 1.41
N GLN A 200 -13.77 18.05 1.06
CA GLN A 200 -13.75 18.86 -0.16
C GLN A 200 -13.30 20.30 0.19
N PRO A 201 -12.02 20.66 0.00
CA PRO A 201 -11.47 21.92 0.53
C PRO A 201 -12.15 23.18 -0.02
N PHE A 202 -12.55 23.14 -1.28
CA PHE A 202 -13.16 24.27 -1.99
C PHE A 202 -14.67 24.39 -1.74
N ALA A 203 -15.31 23.32 -1.28
CA ALA A 203 -16.72 23.31 -0.87
C ALA A 203 -16.90 23.50 0.66
N GLY A 204 -15.83 23.40 1.46
CA GLY A 204 -15.89 23.49 2.91
C GLY A 204 -16.69 22.35 3.56
N PHE A 205 -16.74 21.18 2.91
CA PHE A 205 -17.57 20.05 3.34
C PHE A 205 -16.72 18.81 3.67
N THR A 206 -16.98 18.19 4.82
CA THR A 206 -16.35 16.94 5.26
C THR A 206 -17.38 15.84 5.38
N ALA A 207 -17.29 14.81 4.55
CA ALA A 207 -18.05 13.57 4.73
C ALA A 207 -17.25 12.61 5.62
N TRP A 208 -17.91 11.97 6.59
CA TRP A 208 -17.31 10.92 7.40
C TRP A 208 -18.29 9.81 7.79
N ALA A 209 -17.74 8.63 8.06
CA ALA A 209 -18.43 7.48 8.63
C ALA A 209 -17.49 6.66 9.54
N VAL A 210 -18.10 6.00 10.54
CA VAL A 210 -17.51 4.85 11.23
C VAL A 210 -18.47 3.67 11.09
N VAL A 211 -17.99 2.58 10.50
CA VAL A 211 -18.77 1.36 10.25
C VAL A 211 -19.29 0.78 11.58
N GLY A 212 -20.62 0.70 11.72
CA GLY A 212 -21.32 0.23 12.91
C GLY A 212 -21.65 1.33 13.92
N HIS A 213 -21.22 2.58 13.72
CA HIS A 213 -21.38 3.69 14.68
C HIS A 213 -21.96 4.98 14.08
N GLY A 214 -22.18 5.06 12.76
CA GLY A 214 -22.85 6.19 12.11
C GLY A 214 -22.00 7.00 11.13
N SER A 215 -22.68 7.80 10.31
CA SER A 215 -22.12 8.74 9.34
C SER A 215 -22.82 10.11 9.40
N ASN A 216 -22.15 11.19 8.99
CA ASN A 216 -22.83 12.49 8.79
C ASN A 216 -23.57 12.59 7.44
N VAL A 217 -23.07 11.93 6.41
CA VAL A 217 -23.73 11.72 5.11
C VAL A 217 -24.84 10.67 5.19
N LYS A 218 -25.71 10.64 4.18
CA LYS A 218 -26.81 9.68 4.05
C LYS A 218 -26.75 8.92 2.73
N ARG A 219 -27.58 7.89 2.66
CA ARG A 219 -27.95 7.19 1.42
C ARG A 219 -28.90 8.06 0.60
N ARG A 220 -28.76 8.09 -0.74
CA ARG A 220 -29.72 8.77 -1.64
C ARG A 220 -31.10 8.11 -1.58
N SER A 221 -32.16 8.88 -1.81
CA SER A 221 -33.53 8.39 -1.77
C SER A 221 -33.89 7.41 -2.91
N SER A 222 -33.13 7.41 -4.01
CA SER A 222 -33.28 6.48 -5.13
C SER A 222 -31.99 6.30 -5.93
N TYR A 223 -31.67 5.04 -6.25
CA TYR A 223 -30.61 4.63 -7.17
C TYR A 223 -31.18 4.06 -8.48
N ASN A 224 -32.48 4.22 -8.72
CA ASN A 224 -33.21 3.60 -9.83
C ASN A 224 -33.40 4.55 -11.03
N ALA A 225 -32.39 5.37 -11.31
CA ALA A 225 -32.37 6.13 -12.56
C ALA A 225 -32.42 5.19 -13.78
N SER A 226 -33.28 5.54 -14.74
CA SER A 226 -33.33 4.93 -16.06
C SER A 226 -33.17 6.04 -17.10
N PRO A 227 -32.04 6.09 -17.83
CA PRO A 227 -30.90 5.17 -17.74
C PRO A 227 -30.11 5.29 -16.43
N LYS A 228 -29.42 4.20 -16.06
CA LYS A 228 -28.45 4.19 -14.95
C LYS A 228 -27.31 5.16 -15.24
N LYS A 229 -26.86 5.87 -14.21
CA LYS A 229 -25.70 6.78 -14.25
C LYS A 229 -24.47 6.07 -13.70
N VAL A 230 -23.44 5.91 -14.51
CA VAL A 230 -22.16 5.30 -14.10
C VAL A 230 -21.05 6.34 -14.17
N ILE A 231 -20.37 6.59 -13.05
CA ILE A 231 -19.26 7.53 -12.95
C ILE A 231 -17.91 6.82 -13.11
N VAL A 232 -16.99 7.45 -13.84
CA VAL A 232 -15.67 6.90 -14.20
C VAL A 232 -14.59 7.97 -14.15
N SER A 233 -13.32 7.56 -14.08
CA SER A 233 -12.19 8.48 -14.23
C SER A 233 -12.14 9.13 -15.62
N ARG A 234 -11.99 10.47 -15.67
CA ARG A 234 -11.74 11.25 -16.90
C ARG A 234 -10.54 10.72 -17.67
N SER A 235 -9.42 10.54 -16.98
CA SER A 235 -8.12 10.19 -17.56
C SER A 235 -8.08 8.79 -18.19
N HIS A 236 -9.09 7.93 -17.96
CA HIS A 236 -9.08 6.52 -18.37
C HIS A 236 -10.37 6.08 -19.12
N SER A 237 -11.25 7.01 -19.52
CA SER A 237 -12.61 6.68 -19.97
C SER A 237 -12.70 5.80 -21.24
N GLY A 238 -11.68 5.82 -22.11
CA GLY A 238 -11.72 5.18 -23.44
C GLY A 238 -12.03 3.67 -23.45
N LYS A 239 -11.35 2.87 -22.62
CA LYS A 239 -11.63 1.41 -22.51
C LYS A 239 -12.85 1.12 -21.65
N VAL A 240 -13.12 1.96 -20.65
CA VAL A 240 -14.20 1.78 -19.67
C VAL A 240 -15.58 1.93 -20.32
N LYS A 241 -15.73 2.84 -21.29
CA LYS A 241 -17.02 3.08 -21.99
C LYS A 241 -17.62 1.83 -22.64
N ASN A 242 -16.80 1.01 -23.30
CA ASN A 242 -17.27 -0.23 -23.93
C ASN A 242 -17.61 -1.30 -22.87
N TYR A 243 -16.82 -1.39 -21.79
CA TYR A 243 -17.13 -2.28 -20.68
C TYR A 243 -18.48 -1.93 -20.03
N ILE A 244 -18.72 -0.65 -19.73
CA ILE A 244 -19.97 -0.16 -19.15
C ILE A 244 -21.17 -0.43 -20.07
N ARG A 245 -21.06 -0.13 -21.37
CA ARG A 245 -22.17 -0.38 -22.32
C ARG A 245 -22.49 -1.86 -22.47
N ASN A 246 -21.48 -2.74 -22.42
CA ASN A 246 -21.69 -4.18 -22.42
C ASN A 246 -22.29 -4.70 -21.10
N ALA A 247 -21.92 -4.10 -19.97
CA ALA A 247 -22.40 -4.45 -18.64
C ALA A 247 -23.83 -3.97 -18.36
N PHE A 248 -24.14 -2.72 -18.69
CA PHE A 248 -25.37 -2.03 -18.27
C PHE A 248 -26.31 -1.70 -19.44
N GLY A 249 -25.78 -1.65 -20.66
CA GLY A 249 -26.52 -1.37 -21.90
C GLY A 249 -26.12 -0.06 -22.57
N ASN A 250 -26.56 0.11 -23.83
CA ASN A 250 -26.24 1.30 -24.62
C ASN A 250 -26.91 2.60 -24.13
N SER A 251 -27.98 2.49 -23.35
CA SER A 251 -28.69 3.66 -22.79
C SER A 251 -27.97 4.30 -21.59
N THR A 252 -27.04 3.58 -20.94
CA THR A 252 -26.34 4.02 -19.72
C THR A 252 -25.64 5.36 -19.90
N THR A 253 -25.94 6.31 -19.01
CA THR A 253 -25.26 7.61 -18.94
C THR A 253 -23.90 7.43 -18.27
N ILE A 254 -22.84 7.92 -18.91
CA ILE A 254 -21.47 7.85 -18.39
C ILE A 254 -21.05 9.27 -17.97
N ILE A 255 -20.69 9.43 -16.70
CA ILE A 255 -20.20 10.67 -16.11
C ILE A 255 -18.68 10.52 -15.96
N GLU A 256 -17.90 11.48 -16.47
CA GLU A 256 -16.44 11.47 -16.37
C GLU A 256 -15.98 12.49 -15.32
N ALA A 257 -15.42 12.02 -14.22
CA ALA A 257 -14.99 12.86 -13.10
C ALA A 257 -13.55 12.58 -12.65
N GLY A 258 -12.87 13.65 -12.22
CA GLY A 258 -11.65 13.55 -11.41
C GLY A 258 -11.95 13.04 -10.01
N GLY A 259 -10.90 12.79 -9.22
CA GLY A 259 -10.99 12.48 -7.78
C GLY A 259 -11.66 11.15 -7.40
N ALA A 260 -10.94 10.22 -6.80
CA ALA A 260 -11.56 8.99 -6.27
C ALA A 260 -12.57 9.30 -5.15
N GLY A 261 -12.26 10.27 -4.27
CA GLY A 261 -13.16 10.77 -3.24
C GLY A 261 -14.42 11.39 -3.82
N TYR A 262 -14.29 12.30 -4.80
CA TYR A 262 -15.44 12.90 -5.50
C TYR A 262 -16.36 11.83 -6.10
N LYS A 263 -15.79 10.82 -6.77
CA LYS A 263 -16.56 9.74 -7.41
C LYS A 263 -17.32 8.86 -6.43
N VAL A 264 -16.88 8.75 -5.17
CA VAL A 264 -17.64 8.07 -4.13
C VAL A 264 -18.71 8.99 -3.53
N LEU A 265 -18.42 10.28 -3.30
CA LEU A 265 -19.42 11.25 -2.84
C LEU A 265 -20.60 11.37 -3.82
N SER A 266 -20.36 11.25 -5.14
CA SER A 266 -21.40 11.13 -6.17
C SER A 266 -22.42 10.00 -5.96
N LEU A 267 -22.11 8.98 -5.15
CA LEU A 267 -23.03 7.87 -4.83
C LEU A 267 -23.88 8.16 -3.58
N LEU A 268 -23.64 9.25 -2.86
CA LEU A 268 -24.21 9.52 -1.54
C LEU A 268 -25.15 10.73 -1.58
N ASP A 269 -25.98 10.87 -0.54
CA ASP A 269 -26.68 12.11 -0.25
C ASP A 269 -25.74 13.00 0.58
N THR A 270 -25.25 14.06 -0.08
CA THR A 270 -24.36 15.08 0.48
C THR A 270 -25.02 16.46 0.51
N HIS A 271 -26.37 16.53 0.61
CA HIS A 271 -27.15 17.79 0.55
C HIS A 271 -26.81 18.82 1.65
N SER A 272 -25.93 18.50 2.59
CA SER A 272 -25.36 19.43 3.57
C SER A 272 -24.36 20.45 2.99
N SER A 273 -23.93 20.35 1.73
CA SER A 273 -23.15 21.40 1.06
C SER A 273 -24.09 22.40 0.36
N GLU A 274 -24.42 23.51 1.04
CA GLU A 274 -25.23 24.60 0.45
C GLU A 274 -24.55 25.27 -0.76
N THR A 275 -23.24 25.05 -0.96
CA THR A 275 -22.41 25.76 -1.95
C THR A 275 -21.94 24.87 -3.11
N SER A 276 -22.13 23.54 -3.06
CA SER A 276 -21.70 22.66 -4.16
C SER A 276 -22.67 21.52 -4.47
N THR A 277 -23.15 21.47 -5.71
CA THR A 277 -23.90 20.33 -6.24
C THR A 277 -22.93 19.28 -6.78
N ILE A 278 -22.78 18.17 -6.07
CA ILE A 278 -22.06 16.99 -6.57
C ILE A 278 -22.92 16.30 -7.63
N GLU A 279 -22.31 15.82 -8.71
CA GLU A 279 -23.02 15.08 -9.76
C GLU A 279 -23.44 13.70 -9.24
N GLU A 280 -24.75 13.46 -9.13
CA GLU A 280 -25.27 12.16 -8.68
C GLU A 280 -25.01 11.03 -9.68
N ALA A 281 -24.47 9.92 -9.19
CA ALA A 281 -24.29 8.66 -9.91
C ALA A 281 -24.87 7.47 -9.12
N ASP A 282 -25.12 6.35 -9.82
CA ASP A 282 -25.63 5.13 -9.19
C ASP A 282 -24.54 4.07 -8.97
N ILE A 283 -23.48 4.11 -9.78
CA ILE A 283 -22.35 3.16 -9.76
C ILE A 283 -21.05 3.91 -10.10
N TYR A 284 -19.97 3.67 -9.34
CA TYR A 284 -18.61 4.06 -9.69
C TYR A 284 -17.85 2.83 -10.20
N VAL A 285 -17.22 2.93 -11.38
CA VAL A 285 -16.41 1.86 -11.99
C VAL A 285 -15.00 2.36 -12.32
N HIS A 286 -13.98 1.60 -11.93
CA HIS A 286 -12.59 1.80 -12.32
C HIS A 286 -11.98 0.47 -12.78
N THR A 287 -11.37 0.42 -13.97
CA THR A 287 -10.93 -0.86 -14.57
C THR A 287 -9.41 -1.07 -14.61
N THR A 288 -8.62 -0.10 -14.15
CA THR A 288 -7.15 -0.19 -14.08
C THR A 288 -6.72 -0.34 -12.62
N PHE A 289 -5.41 -0.22 -12.36
CA PHE A 289 -4.91 -0.22 -11.00
C PHE A 289 -5.32 1.07 -10.29
N ILE A 290 -5.45 0.98 -8.96
CA ILE A 290 -5.81 2.09 -8.08
C ILE A 290 -5.16 1.86 -6.72
N LYS A 291 -4.95 2.91 -5.93
CA LYS A 291 -4.30 2.79 -4.62
C LYS A 291 -5.31 2.60 -3.50
N LYS A 292 -4.82 2.17 -2.34
CA LYS A 292 -5.64 1.97 -1.14
C LYS A 292 -6.05 3.30 -0.50
N TRP A 293 -5.18 4.31 -0.54
CA TRP A 293 -5.51 5.66 -0.09
C TRP A 293 -6.67 6.27 -0.90
N ASP A 294 -6.65 6.15 -2.25
CA ASP A 294 -7.72 6.60 -3.15
C ASP A 294 -9.13 6.09 -2.77
N ILE A 295 -9.24 4.85 -2.25
CA ILE A 295 -10.54 4.12 -2.20
C ILE A 295 -10.98 3.67 -0.80
N CYS A 296 -10.08 3.63 0.18
CA CYS A 296 -10.39 3.11 1.51
C CYS A 296 -11.44 3.97 2.23
N ALA A 297 -11.28 5.30 2.22
CA ALA A 297 -12.20 6.21 2.89
C ALA A 297 -13.61 6.11 2.29
N GLY A 298 -13.69 6.03 0.96
CA GLY A 298 -14.93 5.80 0.24
C GLY A 298 -15.58 4.44 0.52
N ALA A 299 -14.79 3.39 0.72
CA ALA A 299 -15.30 2.07 1.07
C ALA A 299 -15.92 2.04 2.48
N ALA A 300 -15.32 2.72 3.47
CA ALA A 300 -15.93 2.86 4.81
C ALA A 300 -17.25 3.66 4.76
N LEU A 301 -17.27 4.79 4.05
CA LEU A 301 -18.48 5.60 3.83
C LEU A 301 -19.63 4.78 3.22
N LEU A 302 -19.33 3.99 2.17
CA LEU A 302 -20.33 3.12 1.55
C LEU A 302 -20.77 1.99 2.48
N THR A 303 -19.84 1.33 3.17
CA THR A 303 -20.13 0.17 4.04
C THR A 303 -21.07 0.55 5.19
N GLU A 304 -20.84 1.69 5.84
CA GLU A 304 -21.74 2.20 6.89
C GLU A 304 -23.14 2.51 6.35
N LEU A 305 -23.22 3.04 5.13
CA LEU A 305 -24.50 3.31 4.45
C LEU A 305 -25.12 2.06 3.81
N GLY A 306 -24.63 0.86 4.12
CA GLY A 306 -25.10 -0.44 3.63
C GLY A 306 -24.81 -0.71 2.14
N GLY A 307 -23.92 0.09 1.56
CA GLY A 307 -23.37 -0.08 0.22
C GLY A 307 -22.09 -0.91 0.18
N HIS A 308 -21.53 -1.06 -1.01
CA HIS A 308 -20.42 -1.97 -1.27
C HIS A 308 -19.37 -1.35 -2.19
N MET A 309 -18.10 -1.67 -1.91
CA MET A 309 -16.98 -1.49 -2.83
C MET A 309 -16.23 -2.83 -2.95
N THR A 310 -16.08 -3.31 -4.17
CA THR A 310 -15.50 -4.64 -4.48
C THR A 310 -14.59 -4.55 -5.70
N THR A 311 -13.75 -5.55 -5.96
CA THR A 311 -13.03 -5.66 -7.24
C THR A 311 -14.02 -5.82 -8.40
N LEU A 312 -13.55 -5.72 -9.65
CA LEU A 312 -14.41 -6.01 -10.83
C LEU A 312 -15.04 -7.41 -10.79
N LYS A 313 -14.47 -8.35 -10.01
CA LYS A 313 -14.95 -9.73 -9.84
C LYS A 313 -15.94 -9.90 -8.69
N GLY A 314 -16.26 -8.84 -7.93
CA GLY A 314 -17.08 -8.92 -6.73
C GLY A 314 -16.33 -9.43 -5.49
N GLU A 315 -15.00 -9.48 -5.52
CA GLU A 315 -14.17 -9.86 -4.37
C GLU A 315 -14.02 -8.66 -3.42
N ASN A 316 -13.97 -8.90 -2.10
CA ASN A 316 -13.66 -7.85 -1.13
C ASN A 316 -12.24 -7.32 -1.35
N ILE A 317 -12.06 -6.01 -1.21
CA ILE A 317 -10.74 -5.37 -1.25
C ILE A 317 -10.15 -5.43 0.16
N ASP A 318 -8.97 -6.04 0.29
CA ASP A 318 -8.17 -6.00 1.53
C ASP A 318 -7.36 -4.69 1.58
N TYR A 319 -7.41 -4.00 2.72
CA TYR A 319 -6.71 -2.75 2.98
C TYR A 319 -5.42 -2.92 3.80
N SER A 320 -4.99 -4.15 4.08
CA SER A 320 -3.69 -4.46 4.69
C SER A 320 -2.52 -4.41 3.68
N GLY A 321 -1.28 -4.37 4.15
CA GLY A 321 -0.09 -4.62 3.32
C GLY A 321 0.12 -3.62 2.18
N THR A 322 0.37 -4.11 0.95
CA THR A 322 0.82 -3.29 -0.18
C THR A 322 -0.23 -2.30 -0.67
N PRO A 323 0.13 -1.06 -1.08
CA PRO A 323 -0.82 0.01 -1.39
C PRO A 323 -1.61 -0.13 -2.69
N VAL A 324 -1.34 -1.13 -3.54
CA VAL A 324 -1.97 -1.27 -4.86
C VAL A 324 -3.13 -2.26 -4.82
N ASN A 325 -4.27 -1.86 -5.38
CA ASN A 325 -5.34 -2.76 -5.81
C ASN A 325 -5.25 -2.96 -7.34
N GLU A 326 -4.97 -4.19 -7.76
CA GLU A 326 -4.86 -4.55 -9.19
C GLU A 326 -6.20 -5.02 -9.81
N GLY A 327 -7.22 -5.28 -8.99
CA GLY A 327 -8.49 -5.88 -9.41
C GLY A 327 -9.50 -4.91 -10.05
N GLY A 328 -9.14 -3.63 -10.22
CA GLY A 328 -10.09 -2.54 -10.44
C GLY A 328 -11.08 -2.41 -9.28
N LEU A 329 -12.17 -1.67 -9.48
CA LEU A 329 -13.30 -1.66 -8.54
C LEU A 329 -14.66 -1.44 -9.21
N VAL A 330 -15.69 -1.88 -8.50
CA VAL A 330 -17.06 -1.41 -8.64
C VAL A 330 -17.57 -1.01 -7.25
N ALA A 331 -18.14 0.18 -7.17
CA ALA A 331 -18.79 0.69 -5.98
C ALA A 331 -20.23 1.14 -6.28
N SER A 332 -21.15 0.77 -5.39
CA SER A 332 -22.58 1.12 -5.48
C SER A 332 -23.25 0.94 -4.11
N GLU A 333 -24.43 1.54 -3.92
CA GLU A 333 -25.27 1.21 -2.77
C GLU A 333 -25.82 -0.22 -2.89
N LEU A 334 -26.20 -0.66 -4.10
CA LEU A 334 -26.64 -2.04 -4.33
C LEU A 334 -25.50 -3.04 -4.12
N ALA A 335 -25.81 -4.21 -3.56
CA ALA A 335 -24.85 -5.31 -3.47
C ALA A 335 -24.44 -5.81 -4.84
N TYR A 336 -23.19 -6.28 -4.99
CA TYR A 336 -22.61 -6.67 -6.28
C TYR A 336 -23.47 -7.68 -7.07
N LYS A 337 -24.13 -8.61 -6.39
CA LYS A 337 -25.05 -9.60 -6.96
C LYS A 337 -26.35 -9.00 -7.53
N ASP A 338 -26.76 -7.83 -7.02
CA ASP A 338 -27.98 -7.12 -7.38
C ASP A 338 -27.69 -6.04 -8.46
N ILE A 339 -26.41 -5.76 -8.71
CA ILE A 339 -25.95 -5.08 -9.92
C ILE A 339 -26.25 -6.00 -11.11
N GLN A 340 -27.21 -5.62 -11.96
CA GLN A 340 -27.62 -6.41 -13.12
C GLN A 340 -26.59 -6.34 -14.27
N TRP A 341 -25.49 -7.08 -14.11
CA TRP A 341 -24.51 -7.29 -15.17
C TRP A 341 -25.12 -8.10 -16.33
N LYS A 342 -25.22 -7.49 -17.51
CA LYS A 342 -25.64 -8.17 -18.76
C LYS A 342 -24.61 -9.16 -19.30
N THR A 343 -23.40 -9.17 -18.76
CA THR A 343 -22.28 -10.04 -19.14
C THR A 343 -21.51 -10.49 -17.90
N THR A 344 -20.90 -11.68 -17.94
CA THR A 344 -20.04 -12.16 -16.86
C THR A 344 -18.87 -11.19 -16.62
N PRO A 345 -18.53 -10.84 -15.37
CA PRO A 345 -17.46 -9.88 -15.09
C PRO A 345 -16.12 -10.28 -15.71
N LEU A 346 -15.34 -9.27 -16.12
CA LEU A 346 -14.07 -9.48 -16.81
C LEU A 346 -13.06 -10.22 -15.92
N LYS A 347 -12.66 -11.42 -16.36
CA LYS A 347 -11.35 -11.95 -15.99
C LYS A 347 -10.28 -11.05 -16.61
N LEU A 348 -9.74 -10.12 -15.82
CA LEU A 348 -8.49 -9.44 -16.12
C LEU A 348 -7.45 -10.51 -16.47
N ARG A 349 -7.01 -10.56 -17.73
CA ARG A 349 -5.97 -11.50 -18.17
C ARG A 349 -4.63 -11.04 -17.58
N SER A 350 -4.13 -11.75 -16.59
CA SER A 350 -2.71 -11.72 -16.25
C SER A 350 -1.93 -12.15 -17.49
N THR A 351 -1.10 -11.26 -18.04
CA THR A 351 -0.30 -11.55 -19.23
C THR A 351 0.88 -12.44 -18.87
N THR A 352 0.62 -13.74 -18.64
CA THR A 352 1.68 -14.73 -18.54
C THR A 352 2.38 -14.81 -19.89
N LEU A 353 3.68 -14.49 -19.92
CA LEU A 353 4.53 -14.59 -21.12
C LEU A 353 4.71 -16.06 -21.50
N ASN A 354 3.77 -16.61 -22.28
CA ASN A 354 3.97 -17.88 -22.96
C ASN A 354 5.00 -17.69 -24.08
N THR A 355 6.17 -18.25 -23.87
CA THR A 355 7.20 -18.44 -24.88
C THR A 355 6.77 -19.49 -25.92
N ALA A 356 7.42 -19.44 -27.08
CA ALA A 356 7.39 -20.43 -28.16
C ALA A 356 6.10 -20.54 -29.02
N ALA A 357 6.11 -19.81 -30.14
CA ALA A 357 5.69 -20.35 -31.44
C ALA A 357 6.79 -20.01 -32.47
N LYS A 358 7.23 -21.00 -33.26
CA LYS A 358 8.22 -20.82 -34.34
C LYS A 358 7.56 -20.27 -35.61
N PRO A 359 8.30 -19.55 -36.48
CA PRO A 359 7.78 -19.02 -37.73
C PRO A 359 7.73 -20.07 -38.84
N THR A 360 6.85 -19.86 -39.82
CA THR A 360 6.90 -20.47 -41.16
C THR A 360 6.95 -19.36 -42.21
N GLU A 361 7.78 -19.56 -43.23
CA GLU A 361 8.18 -18.54 -44.20
C GLU A 361 7.15 -18.30 -45.32
N GLY A 362 7.26 -17.13 -45.98
CA GLY A 362 6.48 -16.81 -47.18
C GLY A 362 6.67 -15.36 -47.68
N HIS A 363 7.70 -15.15 -48.51
CA HIS A 363 7.78 -14.28 -49.71
C HIS A 363 6.69 -13.19 -49.97
N LEU A 364 6.94 -12.00 -50.56
CA LEU A 364 8.01 -11.55 -51.48
C LEU A 364 7.96 -9.99 -51.66
N TRP A 365 9.10 -9.26 -51.51
CA TRP A 365 9.45 -7.91 -52.08
C TRP A 365 8.54 -6.68 -51.77
N CYS A 366 8.97 -5.40 -51.80
CA CYS A 366 10.07 -4.73 -52.52
C CYS A 366 10.68 -3.51 -51.77
N SER A 367 11.77 -2.96 -52.31
CA SER A 367 12.53 -1.71 -52.01
C SER A 367 11.73 -0.50 -51.46
N SER A 368 12.26 0.45 -50.67
CA SER A 368 13.62 0.76 -50.15
C SER A 368 13.48 1.53 -48.79
N SER A 369 14.42 2.27 -48.17
CA SER A 369 15.78 2.78 -48.49
C SER A 369 16.55 3.13 -47.19
N LEU A 370 17.83 3.54 -47.31
CA LEU A 370 18.63 4.38 -46.37
C LEU A 370 18.49 4.05 -44.86
N SER A 371 19.29 3.14 -44.27
CA SER A 371 20.72 3.25 -43.92
C SER A 371 21.07 4.28 -42.82
N GLN A 372 21.83 3.82 -41.82
CA GLN A 372 22.44 4.56 -40.68
C GLN A 372 21.57 4.81 -39.41
N GLN A 373 21.24 3.72 -38.69
CA GLN A 373 21.20 3.67 -37.21
C GLN A 373 20.93 2.23 -36.73
N SER A 374 21.97 1.39 -36.58
CA SER A 374 21.80 0.06 -35.94
C SER A 374 23.01 -0.56 -35.24
N GLU A 375 24.24 -0.07 -35.42
CA GLU A 375 25.45 -0.70 -34.83
C GLU A 375 25.78 -0.26 -33.39
N GLU A 376 25.08 0.72 -32.82
CA GLU A 376 25.37 1.21 -31.46
C GLU A 376 24.50 0.56 -30.37
N ASN A 377 23.40 -0.12 -30.74
CA ASN A 377 22.43 -0.65 -29.77
C ASN A 377 22.64 -2.15 -29.39
N THR A 378 23.67 -2.79 -29.95
CA THR A 378 24.01 -4.21 -29.71
C THR A 378 25.18 -4.42 -28.74
N ARG A 379 25.88 -3.34 -28.32
CA ARG A 379 26.90 -3.39 -27.25
C ARG A 379 26.29 -3.15 -25.86
N THR A 380 25.48 -2.11 -25.73
CA THR A 380 24.84 -1.69 -24.46
C THR A 380 23.95 -2.78 -23.84
N THR A 381 23.24 -3.56 -24.66
CA THR A 381 22.38 -4.68 -24.22
C THR A 381 23.14 -5.91 -23.73
N LYS A 382 24.46 -6.01 -23.98
CA LYS A 382 25.30 -7.11 -23.47
C LYS A 382 25.98 -6.76 -22.14
N GLU A 383 26.28 -5.48 -21.90
CA GLU A 383 26.88 -5.01 -20.65
C GLU A 383 25.85 -4.84 -19.52
N GLN A 384 24.64 -4.34 -19.82
CA GLN A 384 23.57 -4.23 -18.82
C GLN A 384 23.06 -5.59 -18.30
N LYS A 385 23.15 -6.65 -19.11
CA LYS A 385 22.78 -8.01 -18.68
C LYS A 385 23.78 -8.62 -17.70
N ASN A 386 25.06 -8.25 -17.81
CA ASN A 386 26.12 -8.75 -16.93
C ASN A 386 26.14 -8.05 -15.56
N MET A 387 25.72 -6.79 -15.45
CA MET A 387 25.66 -6.08 -14.15
C MET A 387 24.51 -6.57 -13.24
N LEU A 388 23.38 -7.02 -13.80
CA LEU A 388 22.25 -7.54 -13.03
C LEU A 388 22.45 -9.00 -12.52
N GLN A 389 23.38 -9.76 -13.11
CA GLN A 389 23.79 -11.07 -12.56
C GLN A 389 24.91 -10.96 -11.52
N ALA A 390 25.66 -9.85 -11.48
CA ALA A 390 26.72 -9.64 -10.49
C ALA A 390 26.16 -9.33 -9.09
N SER A 391 25.16 -8.45 -8.98
CA SER A 391 24.59 -8.02 -7.70
C SER A 391 23.74 -9.08 -6.98
N THR A 392 23.30 -10.14 -7.70
CA THR A 392 22.50 -11.23 -7.14
C THR A 392 23.32 -12.43 -6.66
N LEU A 393 24.64 -12.45 -6.91
CA LEU A 393 25.54 -13.55 -6.51
C LEU A 393 26.36 -13.29 -5.22
N GLU A 394 26.52 -12.02 -4.80
CA GLU A 394 27.29 -11.70 -3.57
C GLU A 394 26.53 -11.92 -2.25
N TYR A 395 25.21 -11.99 -2.25
CA TYR A 395 24.43 -12.21 -1.01
C TYR A 395 24.20 -13.70 -0.68
N SER A 396 24.28 -14.59 -1.68
CA SER A 396 23.98 -16.03 -1.52
C SER A 396 25.19 -16.87 -1.11
N SER A 397 26.42 -16.38 -1.35
CA SER A 397 27.65 -17.19 -1.30
C SER A 397 28.36 -17.24 0.06
N ARG A 398 27.97 -16.43 1.07
CA ARG A 398 28.64 -16.42 2.39
C ARG A 398 28.08 -17.37 3.45
N PHE A 399 26.93 -18.02 3.23
CA PHE A 399 26.28 -18.86 4.25
C PHE A 399 26.46 -20.38 4.10
N HIS A 400 26.97 -20.88 2.97
CA HIS A 400 27.01 -22.33 2.68
C HIS A 400 28.36 -23.04 2.85
N LEU A 401 29.43 -22.36 3.29
CA LEU A 401 30.77 -22.95 3.41
C LEU A 401 31.24 -23.23 4.85
N VAL A 402 30.58 -22.67 5.88
CA VAL A 402 31.03 -22.81 7.28
C VAL A 402 30.49 -24.10 7.94
N THR A 403 29.33 -24.58 7.52
CA THR A 403 28.70 -25.80 8.07
C THR A 403 29.36 -27.12 7.65
N PRO A 404 29.75 -27.39 6.38
CA PRO A 404 30.36 -28.66 6.01
C PRO A 404 31.78 -28.84 6.59
N LEU A 405 32.58 -27.77 6.65
CA LEU A 405 33.95 -27.84 7.18
C LEU A 405 33.97 -28.26 8.66
N LEU A 406 33.05 -27.71 9.47
CA LEU A 406 32.97 -28.01 10.90
C LEU A 406 32.60 -29.48 11.15
N ILE A 407 31.67 -30.03 10.35
CA ILE A 407 31.25 -31.43 10.42
C ILE A 407 32.41 -32.36 10.03
N ILE A 408 33.17 -32.02 8.98
CA ILE A 408 34.35 -32.79 8.56
C ILE A 408 35.42 -32.81 9.67
N ILE A 409 35.69 -31.67 10.32
CA ILE A 409 36.65 -31.58 11.44
C ILE A 409 36.19 -32.44 12.63
N ILE A 410 34.91 -32.40 12.99
CA ILE A 410 34.36 -33.22 14.09
C ILE A 410 34.47 -34.72 13.76
N ILE A 411 34.15 -35.13 12.52
CA ILE A 411 34.28 -36.52 12.08
C ILE A 411 35.76 -36.98 12.14
N ILE A 412 36.70 -36.15 11.68
CA ILE A 412 38.14 -36.47 11.76
C ILE A 412 38.60 -36.65 13.21
N ILE A 413 38.17 -35.78 14.13
CA ILE A 413 38.51 -35.90 15.56
C ILE A 413 37.95 -37.20 16.16
N ILE A 414 36.68 -37.54 15.86
CA ILE A 414 36.06 -38.80 16.33
C ILE A 414 36.80 -40.02 15.79
N ILE A 415 37.18 -40.03 14.50
CA ILE A 415 37.94 -41.13 13.89
C ILE A 415 39.32 -41.27 14.56
N ILE A 416 40.03 -40.16 14.81
CA ILE A 416 41.33 -40.19 15.51
C ILE A 416 41.17 -40.75 16.93
N MET A 417 40.14 -40.34 17.68
CA MET A 417 39.87 -40.87 19.02
C MET A 417 39.58 -42.37 19.01
N ILE A 418 38.77 -42.86 18.05
CA ILE A 418 38.48 -44.29 17.90
C ILE A 418 39.75 -45.09 17.55
N ILE A 419 40.58 -44.58 16.64
CA ILE A 419 41.86 -45.21 16.28
C ILE A 419 42.81 -45.27 17.48
N MET A 420 42.90 -44.20 18.29
CA MET A 420 43.71 -44.20 19.50
C MET A 420 43.18 -45.18 20.57
N MET A 421 41.86 -45.37 20.67
CA MET A 421 41.23 -46.35 21.56
C MET A 421 41.43 -47.82 21.13
N ILE A 422 41.79 -48.08 19.87
CA ILE A 422 42.06 -49.43 19.34
C ILE A 422 43.56 -49.78 19.39
N ILE A 423 44.42 -48.77 19.58
CA ILE A 423 45.90 -48.91 19.62
C ILE A 423 46.45 -48.93 21.07
N MET A 424 45.63 -48.56 22.05
CA MET A 424 45.87 -48.80 23.49
C MET A 424 45.37 -50.18 23.92
#